data_AF-A0A356MSK0-F1
#
_entry.id   AF-A0A356MSK0-F1
#
_cell.length_a   1.000
_cell.length_b   1.000
_cell.length_c   1.000
_cell.angle_alpha   90.00
_cell.angle_beta   90.00
_cell.angle_gamma   90.00
#
_symmetry.space_group_name_H-M   'P 1'
#
loop_
_entity.id
_entity.type
_entity.pdbx_description
1 polymer ?
#
loop_
_entity_poly.entity_id
_entity_poly.type
_entity_poly.pdbx_seq_one_letter_code
_entity_poly.pdbx_strand_id
1 'polypeptide(L)'
;MDVQAFRSPIAKFAGFLWLGCLQWTAAIPLVLMLPFMCSKPKSSVVSYLLIVTFALGWTGRTIQSTLNPLVLSPKTSIWTCNTDAEIKYRSPLLQCVNDSGHTYTVEALTALPLHSPFLGTIWPFKSNSYRRFKHNHGIHGTIRSTIRSDQNLETTPEYQIGMNTMWNFLSKHFTSPVPGLLQALIGGNKYHLDAALKIRLTHAGLAHLMAVSGYHIGLFSFPFLVLLRSRRRGFRIVGFIGLSATWWFIAFCGFPTSAIRAGLMISGYGLSQLLRLRLSTMQLMGIAAWSMILYNPLWAEDIGMQLSFTAVYAILMGIELLRIERAQHPIFLCFVVPITAQLGTGFISWTTFGLFPKLFLFFNVLASPIMILIGAATTGIMIAQFILDWEHVVHFFSAALNSVLHQILDWFENWHSSLWTWDLRVVDNHLLAALSLGYLLGGTLVIAQRCSLHQFLKAYCSLGLALVPWILWQFNTRASVSYRYGLILEARETSSVSMVTHLQDSVHLVSDYAKFGTKEGYIARLTSDDVIRLSCETWAIAPSENAGVGMLKSRPFAWKRMNGSTFRFKFGEDDIQLKQWNRPTWLD
;
A
#
# COMPACT_ATOMS: atom_id res chain seq x y z
N MET A 1 8.85 8.99 -29.41
CA MET A 1 10.08 8.35 -28.89
C MET A 1 10.55 7.35 -29.95
N ASP A 2 11.72 6.72 -29.79
CA ASP A 2 12.16 5.70 -30.76
C ASP A 2 11.39 4.39 -30.52
N VAL A 3 10.66 3.87 -31.51
CA VAL A 3 9.95 2.57 -31.42
C VAL A 3 10.90 1.45 -31.04
N GLN A 4 12.18 1.58 -31.41
CA GLN A 4 13.23 0.64 -31.05
C GLN A 4 13.41 0.53 -29.52
N ALA A 5 13.03 1.55 -28.74
CA ALA A 5 13.11 1.55 -27.29
C ALA A 5 12.24 0.44 -26.65
N PHE A 6 11.05 0.17 -27.20
CA PHE A 6 10.18 -0.93 -26.73
C PHE A 6 10.70 -2.31 -27.15
N ARG A 7 11.65 -2.37 -28.08
CA ARG A 7 12.34 -3.61 -28.48
C ARG A 7 13.64 -3.85 -27.71
N SER A 8 13.99 -2.95 -26.78
CA SER A 8 15.20 -3.03 -25.97
C SER A 8 15.37 -4.41 -25.28
N PRO A 9 16.52 -5.08 -25.45
CA PRO A 9 16.77 -6.35 -24.78
C PRO A 9 16.84 -6.18 -23.26
N ILE A 10 17.38 -5.06 -22.76
CA ILE A 10 17.49 -4.77 -21.33
C ILE A 10 16.11 -4.74 -20.66
N ALA A 11 15.13 -4.11 -21.31
CA ALA A 11 13.77 -4.03 -20.78
C ALA A 11 13.09 -5.41 -20.75
N LYS A 12 13.37 -6.27 -21.75
CA LYS A 12 12.86 -7.65 -21.78
C LYS A 12 13.47 -8.49 -20.66
N PHE A 13 14.80 -8.46 -20.51
CA PHE A 13 15.48 -9.14 -19.40
C PHE A 13 14.95 -8.66 -18.04
N ALA A 14 14.63 -7.36 -17.89
CA ALA A 14 14.04 -6.80 -16.67
C ALA A 14 12.66 -7.37 -16.38
N GLY A 15 11.81 -7.42 -17.41
CA GLY A 15 10.48 -7.97 -17.30
C GLY A 15 10.50 -9.46 -16.92
N PHE A 16 11.39 -10.25 -17.51
CA PHE A 16 11.51 -11.68 -17.20
C PHE A 16 12.05 -11.93 -15.79
N LEU A 17 13.05 -11.16 -15.36
CA LEU A 17 13.55 -11.18 -13.98
C LEU A 17 12.40 -10.87 -12.99
N TRP A 18 11.63 -9.82 -13.27
CA TRP A 18 10.47 -9.44 -12.45
C TRP A 18 9.40 -10.53 -12.41
N LEU A 19 9.02 -11.09 -13.57
CA LEU A 19 8.04 -12.18 -13.66
C LEU A 19 8.48 -13.40 -12.84
N GLY A 20 9.78 -13.71 -12.82
CA GLY A 20 10.36 -14.74 -11.97
C GLY A 20 10.11 -14.47 -10.48
N CYS A 21 10.33 -13.23 -10.04
CA CYS A 21 10.08 -12.83 -8.65
C CYS A 21 8.59 -12.87 -8.26
N LEU A 22 7.65 -12.65 -9.19
CA LEU A 22 6.21 -12.71 -8.89
C LEU A 22 5.68 -14.15 -8.68
N GLN A 23 6.44 -15.17 -9.09
CA GLN A 23 6.03 -16.58 -9.12
C GLN A 23 4.64 -16.81 -9.71
N TRP A 24 4.32 -16.11 -10.80
CA TRP A 24 3.09 -16.41 -11.54
C TRP A 24 3.20 -17.80 -12.14
N THR A 25 2.46 -18.75 -11.57
CA THR A 25 2.47 -20.16 -12.01
C THR A 25 2.12 -20.30 -13.49
N ALA A 26 1.25 -19.42 -14.00
CA ALA A 26 0.90 -19.32 -15.42
C ALA A 26 2.05 -18.85 -16.33
N ALA A 27 3.07 -18.16 -15.79
CA ALA A 27 4.22 -17.70 -16.58
C ALA A 27 5.22 -18.82 -16.88
N ILE A 28 5.29 -19.86 -16.05
CA ILE A 28 6.21 -20.99 -16.21
C ILE A 28 6.04 -21.69 -17.57
N PRO A 29 4.85 -22.17 -17.96
CA PRO A 29 4.67 -22.82 -19.26
C PRO A 29 4.96 -21.86 -20.42
N LEU A 30 4.62 -20.58 -20.28
CA LEU A 30 4.85 -19.58 -21.33
C LEU A 30 6.35 -19.30 -21.53
N VAL A 31 7.13 -19.26 -20.44
CA VAL A 31 8.59 -19.09 -20.47
C VAL A 31 9.28 -20.32 -21.07
N LEU A 32 8.84 -21.52 -20.71
CA LEU A 32 9.39 -22.77 -21.23
C LEU A 32 9.12 -22.98 -22.73
N MET A 33 8.07 -22.36 -23.28
CA MET A 33 7.73 -22.45 -24.70
C MET A 33 8.53 -21.48 -25.60
N LEU A 34 9.20 -20.47 -25.04
CA LEU A 34 9.95 -19.45 -25.80
C LEU A 34 11.07 -19.98 -26.72
N PRO A 35 11.86 -21.02 -26.34
CA PRO A 35 12.87 -21.58 -27.22
C PRO A 35 12.26 -22.21 -28.47
N PHE A 36 11.09 -22.81 -28.34
CA PHE A 36 10.38 -23.50 -29.41
C PHE A 36 9.67 -22.55 -30.38
N MET A 37 9.30 -21.35 -29.92
CA MET A 37 8.68 -20.31 -30.77
C MET A 37 9.68 -19.54 -31.65
N CYS A 38 10.98 -19.68 -31.39
CA CYS A 38 12.04 -18.89 -32.02
C CYS A 38 12.78 -19.70 -33.09
N SER A 39 12.36 -19.58 -34.36
CA SER A 39 12.90 -20.36 -35.48
C SER A 39 14.31 -19.97 -35.97
N LYS A 40 14.91 -18.89 -35.44
CA LYS A 40 16.24 -18.39 -35.89
C LYS A 40 17.32 -18.57 -34.80
N PRO A 41 18.55 -18.97 -35.14
CA PRO A 41 19.62 -19.26 -34.17
C PRO A 41 20.08 -18.04 -33.35
N LYS A 42 20.03 -16.81 -33.90
CA LYS A 42 20.28 -15.60 -33.09
C LYS A 42 19.16 -15.30 -32.08
N SER A 43 17.94 -15.79 -32.32
CA SER A 43 16.82 -15.62 -31.41
C SER A 43 16.78 -16.69 -30.31
N SER A 44 17.34 -17.88 -30.54
CA SER A 44 17.39 -18.93 -29.52
C SER A 44 18.30 -18.55 -28.35
N VAL A 45 19.47 -17.94 -28.58
CA VAL A 45 20.35 -17.46 -27.51
C VAL A 45 19.65 -16.43 -26.62
N VAL A 46 18.90 -15.50 -27.21
CA VAL A 46 18.11 -14.51 -26.45
C VAL A 46 17.02 -15.19 -25.63
N SER A 47 16.34 -16.19 -26.18
CA SER A 47 15.33 -16.97 -25.45
C SER A 47 15.93 -17.71 -24.25
N TYR A 48 17.10 -18.34 -24.40
CA TYR A 48 17.79 -18.98 -23.27
C TYR A 48 18.19 -17.98 -22.18
N LEU A 49 18.73 -16.82 -22.56
CA LEU A 49 19.05 -15.75 -21.60
C LEU A 49 17.80 -15.26 -20.86
N LEU A 50 16.65 -15.14 -21.53
CA LEU A 50 15.38 -14.75 -20.88
C LEU A 50 14.94 -15.80 -19.85
N ILE A 51 15.06 -17.09 -20.17
CA ILE A 51 14.76 -18.19 -19.22
C ILE A 51 15.69 -18.12 -18.00
N VAL A 52 16.99 -17.92 -18.21
CA VAL A 52 17.96 -17.78 -17.11
C VAL A 52 17.60 -16.59 -16.23
N THR A 53 17.24 -15.44 -16.80
CA THR A 53 16.82 -14.27 -16.00
C THR A 53 15.54 -14.52 -15.21
N PHE A 54 14.57 -15.25 -15.76
CA PHE A 54 13.38 -15.66 -15.03
C PHE A 54 13.72 -16.60 -13.86
N ALA A 55 14.56 -17.60 -14.11
CA ALA A 55 15.02 -18.52 -13.08
C ALA A 55 15.78 -17.82 -11.95
N LEU A 56 16.66 -16.86 -12.28
CA LEU A 56 17.36 -16.03 -11.29
C LEU A 56 16.39 -15.22 -10.41
N GLY A 57 15.34 -14.65 -10.99
CA GLY A 57 14.32 -13.94 -10.23
C GLY A 57 13.57 -14.86 -9.27
N TRP A 58 13.22 -16.06 -9.75
CA TRP A 58 12.54 -17.08 -8.95
C TRP A 58 13.41 -17.56 -7.77
N THR A 59 14.67 -17.91 -8.04
CA THR A 59 15.60 -18.37 -7.01
C THR A 59 15.89 -17.28 -5.99
N GLY A 60 16.18 -16.05 -6.45
CA GLY A 60 16.42 -14.90 -5.58
C GLY A 60 15.25 -14.63 -4.64
N ARG A 61 14.02 -14.62 -5.17
CA ARG A 61 12.81 -14.46 -4.33
C ARG A 61 12.61 -15.61 -3.36
N THR A 62 12.84 -16.85 -3.78
CA THR A 62 12.70 -18.03 -2.92
C THR A 62 13.69 -17.97 -1.76
N ILE A 63 14.97 -17.70 -2.04
CA ILE A 63 16.03 -17.55 -1.02
C ILE A 63 15.65 -16.44 -0.03
N GLN A 64 15.26 -15.27 -0.53
CA GLN A 64 14.90 -14.14 0.33
C GLN A 64 13.68 -14.45 1.22
N SER A 65 12.68 -15.15 0.69
CA SER A 65 11.50 -15.55 1.47
C SER A 65 11.80 -16.61 2.53
N THR A 66 12.81 -17.45 2.32
CA THR A 66 13.29 -18.43 3.30
C THR A 66 14.09 -17.76 4.40
N LEU A 67 14.93 -16.78 4.06
CA LEU A 67 15.74 -16.03 5.02
C LEU A 67 14.91 -15.04 5.85
N ASN A 68 13.84 -14.47 5.28
CA ASN A 68 12.96 -13.53 5.96
C ASN A 68 11.48 -13.91 5.73
N PRO A 69 10.92 -14.85 6.52
CA PRO A 69 9.56 -15.34 6.31
C PRO A 69 8.49 -14.35 6.80
N LEU A 70 7.37 -14.33 6.08
CA LEU A 70 6.17 -13.57 6.47
C LEU A 70 5.51 -14.19 7.71
N VAL A 71 5.09 -13.33 8.65
CA VAL A 71 4.24 -13.75 9.77
C VAL A 71 2.83 -13.98 9.23
N LEU A 72 2.39 -15.25 9.19
CA LEU A 72 1.08 -15.62 8.65
C LEU A 72 0.00 -15.76 9.72
N SER A 73 0.37 -16.20 10.92
CA SER A 73 -0.49 -16.40 12.08
C SER A 73 -0.03 -15.56 13.27
N PRO A 74 -0.93 -15.25 14.22
CA PRO A 74 -0.54 -14.57 15.45
C PRO A 74 0.51 -15.39 16.22
N LYS A 75 1.58 -14.74 16.69
CA LYS A 75 2.63 -15.38 17.49
C LYS A 75 2.60 -14.83 18.92
N THR A 76 2.17 -15.66 19.87
CA THR A 76 2.19 -15.34 21.30
C THR A 76 3.47 -15.87 21.91
N SER A 77 4.21 -15.03 22.63
CA SER A 77 5.46 -15.40 23.31
C SER A 77 5.75 -14.41 24.45
N ILE A 78 6.80 -14.68 25.21
CA ILE A 78 7.43 -13.68 26.08
C ILE A 78 8.31 -12.83 25.17
N TRP A 79 8.04 -11.53 25.16
CA TRP A 79 8.72 -10.55 24.32
C TRP A 79 9.51 -9.58 25.18
N THR A 80 10.73 -9.26 24.74
CA THR A 80 11.53 -8.14 25.23
C THR A 80 11.67 -7.13 24.09
N CYS A 81 11.18 -5.91 24.28
CA CYS A 81 11.17 -4.89 23.24
C CYS A 81 12.09 -3.72 23.58
N ASN A 82 12.90 -3.30 22.61
CA ASN A 82 13.77 -2.11 22.67
C ASN A 82 13.32 -1.06 21.65
N THR A 83 13.61 0.22 21.94
CA THR A 83 13.25 1.39 21.12
C THR A 83 14.19 1.69 19.97
N ASP A 84 15.18 0.83 19.67
CA ASP A 84 16.24 1.09 18.69
C ASP A 84 15.81 1.01 17.21
N ALA A 85 14.51 1.01 16.90
CA ALA A 85 14.06 0.99 15.51
C ALA A 85 13.80 2.42 15.00
N GLU A 86 14.55 2.81 13.96
CA GLU A 86 14.41 4.07 13.22
C GLU A 86 12.93 4.48 13.03
N ILE A 87 12.62 5.71 13.47
CA ILE A 87 11.26 6.26 13.50
C ILE A 87 10.81 6.61 12.08
N LYS A 88 9.99 5.75 11.48
CA LYS A 88 9.53 5.94 10.08
C LYS A 88 8.01 5.85 9.87
N TYR A 89 7.22 5.48 10.89
CA TYR A 89 5.79 5.21 10.73
C TYR A 89 4.91 5.68 11.91
N ARG A 90 3.58 5.63 11.70
CA ARG A 90 2.48 6.14 12.57
C ARG A 90 2.41 5.56 13.99
N SER A 91 3.19 4.53 14.26
CA SER A 91 3.20 3.74 15.49
C SER A 91 4.63 3.42 15.85
N PRO A 92 4.98 3.33 17.15
CA PRO A 92 6.32 2.99 17.53
C PRO A 92 6.80 1.72 16.85
N LEU A 93 7.88 1.82 16.08
CA LEU A 93 8.59 0.63 15.67
C LEU A 93 9.44 0.20 16.85
N LEU A 94 9.28 -1.05 17.25
CA LEU A 94 10.06 -1.67 18.31
C LEU A 94 10.75 -2.90 17.72
N GLN A 95 12.00 -3.11 18.12
CA GLN A 95 12.64 -4.41 17.92
C GLN A 95 12.30 -5.27 19.14
N CYS A 96 11.50 -6.30 18.90
CA CYS A 96 11.07 -7.24 19.93
C CYS A 96 11.72 -8.60 19.69
N VAL A 97 12.37 -9.12 20.73
CA VAL A 97 13.00 -10.45 20.71
C VAL A 97 12.07 -11.41 21.44
N ASN A 98 11.83 -12.59 20.86
CA ASN A 98 11.10 -13.63 21.55
C ASN A 98 12.02 -14.48 22.44
N ASP A 99 11.42 -15.32 23.28
CA ASP A 99 12.14 -16.25 24.16
C ASP A 99 13.14 -17.17 23.43
N SER A 100 12.89 -17.50 22.16
CA SER A 100 13.80 -18.27 21.31
C SER A 100 14.92 -17.44 20.65
N GLY A 101 15.06 -16.15 20.97
CA GLY A 101 16.12 -15.28 20.44
C GLY A 101 15.88 -14.70 19.04
N HIS A 102 14.72 -14.91 18.44
CA HIS A 102 14.36 -14.33 17.15
C HIS A 102 13.89 -12.88 17.30
N THR A 103 14.53 -11.99 16.53
CA THR A 103 14.23 -10.56 16.48
C THR A 103 13.13 -10.26 15.46
N TYR A 104 12.13 -9.49 15.88
CA TYR A 104 11.05 -9.01 15.03
C TYR A 104 10.87 -7.51 15.22
N THR A 105 10.88 -6.78 14.12
CA THR A 105 10.46 -5.38 14.06
C THR A 105 8.94 -5.29 13.97
N VAL A 106 8.32 -4.62 14.94
CA VAL A 106 6.85 -4.59 15.11
C VAL A 106 6.33 -3.20 15.42
N GLU A 107 5.07 -2.96 15.06
CA GLU A 107 4.32 -1.76 15.41
C GLU A 107 3.59 -1.95 16.74
N ALA A 108 3.88 -1.12 17.74
CA ALA A 108 3.13 -1.12 18.99
C ALA A 108 1.87 -0.25 18.87
N LEU A 109 0.69 -0.84 19.11
CA LEU A 109 -0.59 -0.11 19.11
C LEU A 109 -0.99 0.38 20.52
N THR A 110 -0.31 -0.12 21.54
CA THR A 110 -0.52 0.21 22.95
C THR A 110 0.84 0.43 23.62
N ALA A 111 0.88 1.17 24.74
CA ALA A 111 2.08 1.24 25.56
C ALA A 111 2.51 -0.17 25.99
N LEU A 112 3.80 -0.45 25.89
CA LEU A 112 4.40 -1.74 26.22
C LEU A 112 5.51 -1.51 27.27
N PRO A 113 5.71 -2.44 28.20
CA PRO A 113 6.80 -2.33 29.15
C PRO A 113 8.12 -2.60 28.41
N LEU A 114 8.89 -1.53 28.18
CA LEU A 114 10.16 -1.56 27.45
C LEU A 114 11.26 -2.21 28.31
N HIS A 115 12.21 -2.88 27.66
CA HIS A 115 13.37 -3.54 28.29
C HIS A 115 13.05 -4.64 29.31
N SER A 116 11.79 -4.87 29.65
CA SER A 116 11.33 -5.96 30.52
C SER A 116 10.56 -7.03 29.73
N PRO A 117 10.69 -8.31 30.08
CA PRO A 117 9.93 -9.38 29.44
C PRO A 117 8.43 -9.27 29.76
N PHE A 118 7.58 -9.35 28.74
CA PHE A 118 6.13 -9.37 28.90
C PHE A 118 5.46 -10.39 27.99
N LEU A 119 4.31 -10.92 28.42
CA LEU A 119 3.50 -11.80 27.59
C LEU A 119 2.74 -10.96 26.54
N GLY A 120 3.06 -11.18 25.27
CA GLY A 120 2.46 -10.43 24.16
C GLY A 120 2.22 -11.28 22.93
N THR A 121 1.37 -10.77 22.03
CA THR A 121 1.06 -11.40 20.75
C THR A 121 1.39 -10.44 19.61
N ILE A 122 2.22 -10.91 18.67
CA ILE A 122 2.39 -10.25 17.37
C ILE A 122 1.27 -10.71 16.45
N TRP A 123 0.51 -9.75 15.93
CA TRP A 123 -0.57 -9.96 14.98
C TRP A 123 -0.10 -9.64 13.56
N PRO A 124 -0.36 -10.53 12.58
CA PRO A 124 -0.12 -10.22 11.18
C PRO A 124 -1.14 -9.19 10.67
N PHE A 125 -0.74 -8.38 9.70
CA PHE A 125 -1.65 -7.43 9.06
C PHE A 125 -2.77 -8.14 8.29
N LYS A 126 -4.02 -7.66 8.44
CA LYS A 126 -5.23 -8.32 7.87
C LYS A 126 -5.14 -8.53 6.36
N SER A 127 -4.83 -7.49 5.60
CA SER A 127 -4.69 -7.59 4.14
C SER A 127 -3.36 -8.23 3.74
N ASN A 128 -3.39 -9.26 2.88
CA ASN A 128 -2.19 -9.91 2.36
C ASN A 128 -1.27 -8.92 1.61
N SER A 129 -1.86 -8.03 0.80
CA SER A 129 -1.11 -7.04 0.03
C SER A 129 -0.46 -6.00 0.94
N TYR A 130 -1.17 -5.53 1.96
CA TYR A 130 -0.63 -4.61 2.97
C TYR A 130 0.43 -5.26 3.86
N ARG A 131 0.26 -6.54 4.20
CA ARG A 131 1.22 -7.33 4.98
C ARG A 131 2.55 -7.46 4.25
N ARG A 132 2.52 -7.82 2.96
CA ARG A 132 3.72 -7.89 2.11
C ARG A 132 4.39 -6.54 1.96
N PHE A 133 3.62 -5.49 1.73
CA PHE A 133 4.13 -4.12 1.70
C PHE A 133 4.89 -3.78 2.99
N LYS A 134 4.30 -4.02 4.17
CA LYS A 134 4.94 -3.74 5.47
C LYS A 134 6.17 -4.62 5.70
N HIS A 135 6.10 -5.89 5.36
CA HIS A 135 7.23 -6.83 5.47
C HIS A 135 8.42 -6.41 4.60
N ASN A 136 8.17 -5.94 3.39
CA ASN A 136 9.21 -5.39 2.49
C ASN A 136 9.89 -4.13 3.04
N HIS A 137 9.19 -3.40 3.92
CA HIS A 137 9.74 -2.26 4.66
C HIS A 137 10.35 -2.69 6.01
N GLY A 138 10.54 -4.00 6.21
CA GLY A 138 11.11 -4.55 7.43
C GLY A 138 10.17 -4.45 8.63
N ILE A 139 8.85 -4.58 8.45
CA ILE A 139 7.86 -4.57 9.53
C ILE A 139 7.07 -5.88 9.51
N HIS A 140 7.16 -6.66 10.59
CA HIS A 140 6.64 -8.03 10.65
C HIS A 140 5.17 -8.11 11.10
N GLY A 141 4.70 -7.15 11.88
CA GLY A 141 3.32 -7.14 12.39
C GLY A 141 3.08 -6.08 13.45
N THR A 142 1.92 -6.14 14.08
CA THR A 142 1.56 -5.27 15.21
C THR A 142 1.62 -6.07 16.51
N ILE A 143 2.33 -5.59 17.52
CA ILE A 143 2.43 -6.24 18.83
C ILE A 143 1.45 -5.62 19.82
N ARG A 144 0.87 -6.48 20.69
CA ARG A 144 0.01 -6.07 21.81
C ARG A 144 0.36 -6.89 23.04
N SER A 145 0.32 -6.25 24.22
CA SER A 145 0.40 -6.98 25.49
C SER A 145 -0.89 -7.76 25.71
N THR A 146 -0.77 -9.02 26.12
CA THR A 146 -1.92 -9.89 26.42
C THR A 146 -2.50 -9.57 27.81
N ILE A 147 -1.65 -9.08 28.72
CA ILE A 147 -2.03 -8.63 30.05
C ILE A 147 -2.09 -7.11 30.03
N ARG A 148 -3.25 -6.53 30.38
CA ARG A 148 -3.37 -5.09 30.57
C ARG A 148 -2.56 -4.74 31.81
N SER A 149 -1.37 -4.14 31.62
CA SER A 149 -0.69 -3.50 32.73
C SER A 149 -1.52 -2.26 33.10
N ASP A 150 -2.18 -2.31 34.26
CA ASP A 150 -2.91 -1.17 34.87
C ASP A 150 -1.96 -0.15 35.50
N GLN A 151 -0.68 -0.15 35.09
CA GLN A 151 0.17 0.98 35.42
C GLN A 151 -0.29 2.17 34.58
N ASN A 152 -0.78 3.20 35.28
CA ASN A 152 -0.76 4.59 34.83
C ASN A 152 0.69 4.93 34.48
N LEU A 153 1.12 4.49 33.32
CA LEU A 153 2.38 4.86 32.74
C LEU A 153 2.16 6.25 32.20
N GLU A 154 2.78 7.20 32.89
CA GLU A 154 3.07 8.51 32.35
C GLU A 154 3.37 8.33 30.86
N THR A 155 2.55 8.97 30.03
CA THR A 155 2.91 9.21 28.64
C THR A 155 4.19 10.03 28.71
N THR A 156 5.34 9.36 28.72
CA THR A 156 6.63 10.03 28.64
C THR A 156 6.57 10.91 27.39
N PRO A 157 6.75 12.23 27.50
CA PRO A 157 6.55 13.18 26.40
C PRO A 157 7.61 13.09 25.28
N GLU A 158 8.17 11.91 25.01
CA GLU A 158 9.45 11.78 24.33
C GLU A 158 9.45 10.78 23.17
N TYR A 159 8.27 10.46 22.60
CA TYR A 159 8.15 9.65 21.39
C TYR A 159 8.17 10.48 20.07
N GLN A 160 8.47 11.79 20.14
CA GLN A 160 8.49 12.70 18.98
C GLN A 160 9.90 13.13 18.53
N ILE A 161 10.95 12.45 18.98
CA ILE A 161 12.32 12.92 18.71
C ILE A 161 12.94 12.08 17.61
N GLY A 162 12.74 12.54 16.37
CA GLY A 162 13.45 11.98 15.22
C GLY A 162 12.90 12.27 13.84
N MET A 163 12.09 13.32 13.62
CA MET A 163 11.88 13.97 12.31
C MET A 163 10.84 15.10 12.50
N ASN A 164 11.05 16.37 12.15
CA ASN A 164 12.11 17.06 11.42
C ASN A 164 11.90 18.57 11.63
N THR A 165 12.95 19.38 11.55
CA THR A 165 12.90 20.86 11.48
C THR A 165 11.77 21.39 10.58
N MET A 166 11.42 20.64 9.53
CA MET A 166 10.26 20.88 8.67
C MET A 166 8.90 20.85 9.39
N TRP A 167 8.61 19.88 10.27
CA TRP A 167 7.34 19.85 11.01
C TRP A 167 7.22 21.03 11.97
N ASN A 168 8.30 21.35 12.70
CA ASN A 168 8.32 22.50 13.60
C ASN A 168 8.12 23.81 12.82
N PHE A 169 8.76 23.94 11.66
CA PHE A 169 8.55 25.06 10.75
C PHE A 169 7.09 25.13 10.25
N LEU A 170 6.55 24.04 9.72
CA LEU A 170 5.20 24.02 9.16
C LEU A 170 4.13 24.27 10.22
N SER A 171 4.26 23.68 11.41
CA SER A 171 3.32 23.89 12.53
C SER A 171 3.40 25.29 13.13
N LYS A 172 4.56 25.96 13.05
CA LYS A 172 4.72 27.36 13.48
C LYS A 172 4.08 28.35 12.49
N HIS A 173 4.20 28.10 11.19
CA HIS A 173 3.84 29.07 10.15
C HIS A 173 2.49 28.81 9.44
N PHE A 174 1.88 27.64 9.66
CA PHE A 174 0.60 27.24 9.06
C PHE A 174 -0.36 26.71 10.11
N THR A 175 -1.65 26.83 9.83
CA THR A 175 -2.74 26.45 10.75
C THR A 175 -3.40 25.14 10.31
N SER A 176 -3.76 24.28 11.27
CA SER A 176 -4.38 22.98 11.00
C SER A 176 -5.64 23.12 10.11
N PRO A 177 -5.85 22.26 9.08
CA PRO A 177 -5.11 21.03 8.77
C PRO A 177 -3.98 21.17 7.72
N VAL A 178 -3.60 22.39 7.33
CA VAL A 178 -2.62 22.68 6.27
C VAL A 178 -1.21 22.09 6.52
N PRO A 179 -0.60 22.16 7.72
CA PRO A 179 0.72 21.58 7.97
C PRO A 179 0.82 20.10 7.61
N GLY A 180 -0.19 19.31 7.97
CA GLY A 180 -0.25 17.87 7.67
C GLY A 180 -0.38 17.59 6.18
N LEU A 181 -1.12 18.41 5.44
CA LEU A 181 -1.19 18.35 3.98
C LEU A 181 0.16 18.65 3.33
N LEU A 182 0.80 19.76 3.71
CA LEU A 182 2.09 20.17 3.15
C LEU A 182 3.17 19.14 3.41
N GLN A 183 3.21 18.58 4.63
CA GLN A 183 4.15 17.53 4.98
C GLN A 183 3.91 16.24 4.17
N ALA A 184 2.65 15.88 3.91
CA ALA A 184 2.31 14.73 3.08
C ALA A 184 2.66 14.94 1.60
N LEU A 185 2.44 16.14 1.06
CA LEU A 185 2.74 16.46 -0.34
C LEU A 185 4.25 16.60 -0.58
N ILE A 186 5.01 17.22 0.32
CA ILE A 186 6.44 17.49 0.11
C ILE A 186 7.28 16.30 0.56
N GLY A 187 7.06 15.82 1.79
CA GLY A 187 7.87 14.78 2.42
C GLY A 187 7.30 13.38 2.28
N GLY A 188 6.09 13.20 1.72
CA GLY A 188 5.38 11.92 1.66
C GLY A 188 4.96 11.37 3.03
N ASN A 189 5.13 12.16 4.10
CA ASN A 189 4.81 11.75 5.45
C ASN A 189 3.35 12.10 5.77
N LYS A 190 2.53 11.06 5.91
CA LYS A 190 1.09 11.15 6.17
C LYS A 190 0.74 11.10 7.67
N TYR A 191 1.73 11.19 8.56
CA TYR A 191 1.53 11.02 10.00
C TYR A 191 0.52 12.02 10.55
N HIS A 192 0.73 13.31 10.25
CA HIS A 192 -0.11 14.42 10.70
C HIS A 192 -1.26 14.74 9.73
N LEU A 193 -1.47 13.92 8.69
CA LEU A 193 -2.55 14.14 7.75
C LEU A 193 -3.87 13.63 8.34
N ASP A 194 -4.87 14.52 8.37
CA ASP A 194 -6.22 14.19 8.82
C ASP A 194 -6.82 13.02 8.00
N ALA A 195 -7.54 12.14 8.70
CA ALA A 195 -8.12 10.93 8.10
C ALA A 195 -9.23 11.27 7.11
N ALA A 196 -10.07 12.27 7.40
CA ALA A 196 -11.13 12.69 6.48
C ALA A 196 -10.54 13.35 5.23
N LEU A 197 -9.51 14.19 5.37
CA LEU A 197 -8.80 14.76 4.23
C LEU A 197 -8.14 13.68 3.36
N LYS A 198 -7.52 12.66 3.98
CA LYS A 198 -6.94 11.53 3.24
C LYS A 198 -7.99 10.78 2.41
N ILE A 199 -9.19 10.58 2.95
CA ILE A 199 -10.32 9.96 2.24
C ILE A 199 -10.73 10.83 1.06
N ARG A 200 -10.91 12.15 1.28
CA ARG A 200 -11.27 13.11 0.23
C ARG A 200 -10.27 13.13 -0.93
N LEU A 201 -8.97 13.18 -0.64
CA LEU A 201 -7.92 13.10 -1.66
C LEU A 201 -7.92 11.75 -2.40
N THR A 202 -8.24 10.66 -1.71
CA THR A 202 -8.36 9.34 -2.34
C THR A 202 -9.56 9.29 -3.28
N HIS A 203 -10.71 9.81 -2.86
CA HIS A 203 -11.93 9.89 -3.67
C HIS A 203 -11.80 10.84 -4.87
N ALA A 204 -10.91 11.84 -4.79
CA ALA A 204 -10.55 12.69 -5.92
C ALA A 204 -9.55 12.04 -6.91
N GLY A 205 -8.99 10.86 -6.58
CA GLY A 205 -7.94 10.21 -7.37
C GLY A 205 -6.54 10.82 -7.19
N LEU A 206 -6.34 11.59 -6.12
CA LEU A 206 -5.09 12.28 -5.80
C LEU A 206 -4.25 11.55 -4.74
N ALA A 207 -4.61 10.31 -4.38
CA ALA A 207 -3.89 9.54 -3.35
C ALA A 207 -2.40 9.34 -3.65
N HIS A 208 -2.03 9.31 -4.93
CA HIS A 208 -0.64 9.16 -5.38
C HIS A 208 0.21 10.41 -5.14
N LEU A 209 -0.40 11.59 -4.89
CA LEU A 209 0.33 12.81 -4.54
C LEU A 209 0.74 12.83 -3.06
N MET A 210 -0.01 12.15 -2.19
CA MET A 210 0.33 12.01 -0.77
C MET A 210 1.50 11.06 -0.51
N ALA A 211 2.02 10.41 -1.55
CA ALA A 211 3.23 9.61 -1.50
C ALA A 211 4.27 10.28 -2.39
N VAL A 212 5.54 10.28 -1.96
CA VAL A 212 6.61 10.81 -2.81
C VAL A 212 6.72 9.96 -4.06
N SER A 213 6.20 10.53 -5.14
CA SER A 213 6.13 9.92 -6.47
C SER A 213 7.28 10.40 -7.36
N GLY A 214 7.43 9.78 -8.54
CA GLY A 214 8.40 10.24 -9.53
C GLY A 214 8.17 11.68 -10.01
N TYR A 215 6.95 12.21 -9.82
CA TYR A 215 6.65 13.61 -10.08
C TYR A 215 7.41 14.55 -9.14
N HIS A 216 7.43 14.28 -7.84
CA HIS A 216 8.14 15.09 -6.85
C HIS A 216 9.65 15.09 -7.11
N ILE A 217 10.21 13.90 -7.36
CA ILE A 217 11.64 13.75 -7.70
C ILE A 217 11.95 14.42 -9.04
N GLY A 218 11.06 14.31 -10.03
CA GLY A 218 11.18 14.97 -11.32
C GLY A 218 11.19 16.50 -11.19
N LEU A 219 10.25 17.06 -10.43
CA LEU A 219 10.17 18.50 -10.17
C LEU A 219 11.42 19.02 -9.47
N PHE A 220 11.87 18.33 -8.42
CA PHE A 220 13.07 18.69 -7.68
C PHE A 220 14.35 18.60 -8.54
N SER A 221 14.47 17.54 -9.34
CA SER A 221 15.68 17.28 -10.15
C SER A 221 15.73 18.05 -11.47
N PHE A 222 14.61 18.58 -11.96
CA PHE A 222 14.50 19.20 -13.29
C PHE A 222 15.52 20.31 -13.55
N PRO A 223 15.75 21.30 -12.66
CA PRO A 223 16.76 22.33 -12.89
C PRO A 223 18.17 21.75 -13.06
N PHE A 224 18.51 20.75 -12.25
CA PHE A 224 19.82 20.08 -12.31
C PHE A 224 20.01 19.29 -13.60
N LEU A 225 18.95 18.65 -14.09
CA LEU A 225 18.96 17.94 -15.37
C LEU A 225 19.17 18.88 -16.56
N VAL A 226 18.57 20.08 -16.53
CA VAL A 226 18.80 21.11 -17.56
C VAL A 226 20.26 21.55 -17.56
N LEU A 227 20.84 21.79 -16.38
CA LEU A 227 22.26 22.16 -16.24
C LEU A 227 23.20 21.06 -16.73
N LEU A 228 22.83 19.79 -16.54
CA LEU A 228 23.59 18.63 -17.00
C LEU A 228 23.68 18.53 -18.53
N ARG A 229 22.68 19.05 -19.25
CA ARG A 229 22.68 19.13 -20.72
C ARG A 229 23.62 20.23 -21.25
N SER A 230 24.07 21.14 -20.39
CA SER A 230 24.92 22.25 -20.81
C SER A 230 26.30 21.77 -21.29
N ARG A 231 26.84 22.43 -22.32
CA ARG A 231 28.20 22.14 -22.83
C ARG A 231 29.29 22.68 -21.91
N ARG A 232 29.00 23.67 -21.05
CA ARG A 232 30.01 24.28 -20.17
C ARG A 232 30.30 23.35 -18.98
N ARG A 233 31.59 23.13 -18.69
CA ARG A 233 32.05 22.21 -17.63
C ARG A 233 31.49 22.60 -16.25
N GLY A 234 31.47 23.90 -15.92
CA GLY A 234 30.90 24.39 -14.66
C GLY A 234 29.44 24.00 -14.44
N PHE A 235 28.58 24.23 -15.44
CA PHE A 235 27.15 23.87 -15.34
C PHE A 235 26.93 22.36 -15.24
N ARG A 236 27.77 21.54 -15.88
CA ARG A 236 27.71 20.08 -15.72
C ARG A 236 28.05 19.63 -14.30
N ILE A 237 29.06 20.24 -13.67
CA ILE A 237 29.41 19.95 -12.27
C ILE A 237 28.23 20.27 -11.35
N VAL A 238 27.60 21.43 -11.53
CA VAL A 238 26.39 21.80 -10.77
C VAL A 238 25.25 20.80 -10.99
N GLY A 239 25.07 20.32 -12.24
CA GLY A 239 24.11 19.26 -12.53
C GLY A 239 24.40 17.95 -11.75
N PHE A 240 25.67 17.53 -11.64
CA PHE A 240 26.04 16.34 -10.86
C PHE A 240 25.85 16.55 -9.35
N ILE A 241 26.19 17.73 -8.83
CA ILE A 241 25.90 18.09 -7.44
C ILE A 241 24.38 18.02 -7.18
N GLY A 242 23.58 18.48 -8.14
CA GLY A 242 22.13 18.37 -8.11
C GLY A 242 21.58 16.94 -8.12
N LEU A 243 22.27 15.99 -8.78
CA LEU A 243 21.95 14.56 -8.68
C LEU A 243 22.19 14.04 -7.26
N SER A 244 23.30 14.43 -6.62
CA SER A 244 23.55 14.10 -5.22
C SER A 244 22.49 14.72 -4.30
N ALA A 245 22.09 15.97 -4.54
CA ALA A 245 21.00 16.61 -3.80
C ALA A 245 19.65 15.88 -3.98
N THR A 246 19.41 15.31 -5.17
CA THR A 246 18.21 14.50 -5.42
C THR A 246 18.19 13.23 -4.57
N TRP A 247 19.33 12.56 -4.40
CA TRP A 247 19.43 11.40 -3.51
C TRP A 247 19.30 11.77 -2.03
N TRP A 248 19.83 12.92 -1.62
CA TRP A 248 19.56 13.48 -0.29
C TRP A 248 18.08 13.74 -0.06
N PHE A 249 17.37 14.29 -1.05
CA PHE A 249 15.93 14.47 -0.96
C PHE A 249 15.18 13.13 -0.87
N ILE A 250 15.58 12.11 -1.63
CA ILE A 250 15.01 10.76 -1.52
C ILE A 250 15.25 10.17 -0.12
N ALA A 251 16.45 10.35 0.43
CA ALA A 251 16.80 9.91 1.78
C ALA A 251 15.94 10.62 2.83
N PHE A 252 15.78 11.94 2.70
CA PHE A 252 14.90 12.76 3.55
C PHE A 252 13.44 12.27 3.53
N CYS A 253 12.94 11.84 2.37
CA CYS A 253 11.60 11.27 2.23
C CYS A 253 11.50 9.82 2.74
N GLY A 254 12.60 9.25 3.25
CA GLY A 254 12.63 7.88 3.77
C GLY A 254 12.76 6.79 2.71
N PHE A 255 13.38 7.06 1.57
CA PHE A 255 13.64 6.07 0.51
C PHE A 255 12.38 5.30 0.02
N PRO A 256 11.27 5.97 -0.34
CA PRO A 256 10.12 5.26 -0.89
C PRO A 256 10.48 4.62 -2.23
N THR A 257 10.03 3.38 -2.48
CA THR A 257 10.38 2.58 -3.68
C THR A 257 10.14 3.34 -5.00
N SER A 258 9.04 4.11 -5.07
CA SER A 258 8.70 4.95 -6.22
C SER A 258 9.69 6.10 -6.46
N ALA A 259 10.29 6.64 -5.40
CA ALA A 259 11.30 7.69 -5.46
C ALA A 259 12.69 7.13 -5.76
N ILE A 260 13.07 5.97 -5.17
CA ILE A 260 14.31 5.25 -5.53
C ILE A 260 14.35 4.98 -7.03
N ARG A 261 13.27 4.44 -7.60
CA ARG A 261 13.16 4.24 -9.06
C ARG A 261 13.39 5.54 -9.82
N ALA A 262 12.73 6.63 -9.42
CA ALA A 262 12.88 7.91 -10.11
C ALA A 262 14.34 8.41 -10.03
N GLY A 263 14.97 8.31 -8.85
CA GLY A 263 16.38 8.60 -8.64
C GLY A 263 17.28 7.76 -9.55
N LEU A 264 17.07 6.45 -9.65
CA LEU A 264 17.82 5.56 -10.54
C LEU A 264 17.66 5.94 -12.02
N MET A 265 16.44 6.25 -12.47
CA MET A 265 16.20 6.67 -13.85
C MET A 265 16.87 8.01 -14.17
N ILE A 266 16.82 8.97 -13.25
CA ILE A 266 17.45 10.29 -13.36
C ILE A 266 18.98 10.17 -13.34
N SER A 267 19.53 9.35 -12.44
CA SER A 267 20.97 9.06 -12.40
C SER A 267 21.44 8.34 -13.65
N GLY A 268 20.67 7.37 -14.16
CA GLY A 268 20.97 6.67 -15.41
C GLY A 268 20.95 7.63 -16.60
N TYR A 269 19.98 8.55 -16.67
CA TYR A 269 19.98 9.61 -17.67
C TYR A 269 21.21 10.52 -17.53
N GLY A 270 21.56 10.92 -16.30
CA GLY A 270 22.73 11.77 -16.07
C GLY A 270 24.05 11.11 -16.47
N LEU A 271 24.20 9.82 -16.17
CA LEU A 271 25.33 9.01 -16.59
C LEU A 271 25.37 8.85 -18.12
N SER A 272 24.22 8.71 -18.77
CA SER A 272 24.15 8.66 -20.23
C SER A 272 24.63 9.97 -20.88
N GLN A 273 24.33 11.12 -20.26
CA GLN A 273 24.87 12.41 -20.72
C GLN A 273 26.39 12.50 -20.53
N LEU A 274 26.93 11.97 -19.42
CA LEU A 274 28.37 11.95 -19.16
C LEU A 274 29.12 11.10 -20.18
N LEU A 275 28.64 9.88 -20.39
CA LEU A 275 29.22 8.89 -21.29
C LEU A 275 28.84 9.11 -22.75
N ARG A 276 27.99 10.11 -23.05
CA ARG A 276 27.43 10.39 -24.38
C ARG A 276 26.69 9.20 -25.00
N LEU A 277 26.09 8.36 -24.16
CA LEU A 277 25.28 7.23 -24.56
C LEU A 277 23.84 7.69 -24.85
N ARG A 278 23.26 7.19 -25.94
CA ARG A 278 21.86 7.39 -26.27
C ARG A 278 21.02 6.30 -25.62
N LEU A 279 20.67 6.49 -24.35
CA LEU A 279 19.75 5.60 -23.65
C LEU A 279 18.31 6.11 -23.78
N SER A 280 17.41 5.22 -24.19
CA SER A 280 15.97 5.47 -24.22
C SER A 280 15.36 5.36 -22.83
N THR A 281 14.21 6.02 -22.59
CA THR A 281 13.50 5.94 -21.30
C THR A 281 13.13 4.51 -20.91
N MET A 282 12.84 3.63 -21.89
CA MET A 282 12.59 2.21 -21.63
C MET A 282 13.84 1.45 -21.18
N GLN A 283 15.02 1.79 -21.71
CA GLN A 283 16.28 1.22 -21.21
C GLN A 283 16.56 1.69 -19.80
N LEU A 284 16.36 2.98 -19.50
CA LEU A 284 16.53 3.51 -18.14
C LEU A 284 15.56 2.86 -17.14
N MET A 285 14.31 2.64 -17.55
CA MET A 285 13.33 1.91 -16.75
C MET A 285 13.78 0.45 -16.53
N GLY A 286 14.27 -0.23 -17.56
CA GLY A 286 14.80 -1.59 -17.44
C GLY A 286 16.01 -1.68 -16.50
N ILE A 287 16.94 -0.74 -16.60
CA ILE A 287 18.10 -0.64 -15.68
C ILE A 287 17.63 -0.41 -14.24
N ALA A 288 16.71 0.53 -14.02
CA ALA A 288 16.18 0.80 -12.69
C ALA A 288 15.47 -0.43 -12.08
N ALA A 289 14.66 -1.15 -12.88
CA ALA A 289 14.01 -2.38 -12.43
C ALA A 289 15.04 -3.47 -12.06
N TRP A 290 16.06 -3.67 -12.90
CA TRP A 290 17.16 -4.61 -12.62
C TRP A 290 17.87 -4.26 -11.31
N SER A 291 18.33 -3.02 -11.16
CA SER A 291 19.07 -2.58 -9.98
C SER A 291 18.25 -2.74 -8.69
N MET A 292 16.95 -2.43 -8.75
CA MET A 292 16.06 -2.58 -7.58
C MET A 292 15.82 -4.04 -7.20
N ILE A 293 15.57 -4.93 -8.17
CA ILE A 293 15.31 -6.35 -7.91
C ILE A 293 16.58 -7.06 -7.44
N LEU A 294 17.75 -6.72 -7.99
CA LEU A 294 19.03 -7.25 -7.53
C LEU A 294 19.34 -6.86 -6.08
N TYR A 295 18.93 -5.66 -5.66
CA TYR A 295 19.09 -5.23 -4.27
C TYR A 295 18.13 -5.95 -3.32
N ASN A 296 16.84 -6.02 -3.68
CA ASN A 296 15.86 -6.77 -2.90
C ASN A 296 14.79 -7.39 -3.83
N PRO A 297 14.77 -8.72 -4.01
CA PRO A 297 13.84 -9.37 -4.93
C PRO A 297 12.38 -9.28 -4.45
N LEU A 298 12.12 -9.06 -3.16
CA LEU A 298 10.76 -8.92 -2.63
C LEU A 298 10.10 -7.59 -3.05
N TRP A 299 10.88 -6.60 -3.47
CA TRP A 299 10.33 -5.33 -3.98
C TRP A 299 9.48 -5.53 -5.24
N ALA A 300 9.69 -6.61 -6.01
CA ALA A 300 8.85 -6.95 -7.16
C ALA A 300 7.37 -7.16 -6.79
N GLU A 301 7.09 -7.54 -5.54
CA GLU A 301 5.73 -7.71 -4.99
C GLU A 301 5.17 -6.45 -4.31
N ASP A 302 6.01 -5.41 -4.14
CA ASP A 302 5.58 -4.17 -3.53
C ASP A 302 4.59 -3.44 -4.44
N ILE A 303 3.38 -3.19 -3.92
CA ILE A 303 2.29 -2.53 -4.65
C ILE A 303 2.72 -1.16 -5.18
N GLY A 304 3.50 -0.41 -4.40
CA GLY A 304 4.00 0.90 -4.79
C GLY A 304 4.97 0.81 -5.96
N MET A 305 5.88 -0.18 -5.95
CA MET A 305 6.79 -0.45 -7.08
C MET A 305 6.00 -0.87 -8.34
N GLN A 306 5.07 -1.82 -8.21
CA GLN A 306 4.24 -2.31 -9.32
C GLN A 306 3.41 -1.19 -9.96
N LEU A 307 2.72 -0.38 -9.15
CA LEU A 307 1.97 0.78 -9.63
C LEU A 307 2.88 1.81 -10.31
N SER A 308 4.06 2.06 -9.74
CA SER A 308 5.04 3.01 -10.30
C SER A 308 5.47 2.61 -11.71
N PHE A 309 6.03 1.40 -11.87
CA PHE A 309 6.58 0.95 -13.14
C PHE A 309 5.49 0.77 -14.20
N THR A 310 4.34 0.21 -13.79
CA THR A 310 3.18 0.06 -14.67
C THR A 310 2.66 1.43 -15.15
N ALA A 311 2.57 2.43 -14.26
CA ALA A 311 2.16 3.78 -14.64
C ALA A 311 3.13 4.39 -15.66
N VAL A 312 4.43 4.35 -15.41
CA VAL A 312 5.44 4.88 -16.35
C VAL A 312 5.36 4.16 -17.68
N TYR A 313 5.27 2.83 -17.67
CA TYR A 313 5.11 2.04 -18.89
C TYR A 313 3.86 2.43 -19.68
N ALA A 314 2.71 2.55 -19.01
CA ALA A 314 1.44 2.90 -19.62
C ALA A 314 1.43 4.34 -20.17
N ILE A 315 2.09 5.29 -19.49
CA ILE A 315 2.26 6.67 -19.96
C ILE A 315 3.14 6.68 -21.22
N LEU A 316 4.29 6.02 -21.19
CA LEU A 316 5.19 5.95 -22.36
C LEU A 316 4.50 5.28 -23.55
N MET A 317 3.75 4.22 -23.29
CA MET A 317 2.93 3.54 -24.30
C MET A 317 1.87 4.48 -24.85
N GLY A 318 1.09 5.14 -24.01
CA GLY A 318 -0.02 6.00 -24.43
C GLY A 318 0.44 7.21 -25.24
N ILE A 319 1.56 7.83 -24.87
CA ILE A 319 2.18 8.91 -25.64
C ILE A 319 2.57 8.43 -27.05
N GLU A 320 3.20 7.25 -27.14
CA GLU A 320 3.62 6.68 -28.43
C GLU A 320 2.45 6.15 -29.26
N LEU A 321 1.39 5.64 -28.62
CA LEU A 321 0.19 5.14 -29.25
C LEU A 321 -0.59 6.25 -29.96
N LEU A 322 -0.70 7.41 -29.30
CA LEU A 322 -1.45 8.53 -29.82
C LEU A 322 -0.68 9.24 -30.94
N ARG A 323 0.66 9.26 -30.91
CA ARG A 323 1.54 9.63 -32.03
C ARG A 323 1.13 10.88 -32.82
N ILE A 324 0.40 11.80 -32.18
CA ILE A 324 -0.08 13.02 -32.81
C ILE A 324 1.12 13.95 -32.91
N GLU A 325 1.31 14.65 -34.03
CA GLU A 325 2.32 15.69 -34.16
C GLU A 325 2.19 16.78 -33.05
N ARG A 326 0.99 16.89 -32.43
CA ARG A 326 0.69 17.68 -31.22
C ARG A 326 1.15 17.06 -29.89
N ALA A 327 1.78 15.89 -29.86
CA ALA A 327 2.25 15.22 -28.65
C ALA A 327 3.34 15.99 -27.88
N GLN A 328 3.83 17.09 -28.44
CA GLN A 328 4.74 18.02 -27.75
C GLN A 328 4.00 19.15 -27.01
N HIS A 329 2.68 19.32 -27.23
CA HIS A 329 1.95 20.40 -26.59
C HIS A 329 1.70 20.06 -25.10
N PRO A 330 2.13 20.91 -24.15
CA PRO A 330 2.07 20.59 -22.72
C PRO A 330 0.64 20.33 -22.23
N ILE A 331 -0.34 21.08 -22.75
CA ILE A 331 -1.76 20.90 -22.42
C ILE A 331 -2.26 19.49 -22.79
N PHE A 332 -1.84 18.94 -23.92
CA PHE A 332 -2.29 17.61 -24.35
C PHE A 332 -1.78 16.53 -23.38
N LEU A 333 -0.54 16.67 -22.89
CA LEU A 333 0.05 15.76 -21.91
C LEU A 333 -0.70 15.79 -20.56
N CYS A 334 -1.27 16.94 -20.16
CA CYS A 334 -2.09 17.02 -18.95
C CYS A 334 -3.31 16.09 -18.98
N PHE A 335 -3.86 15.78 -20.16
CA PHE A 335 -4.98 14.85 -20.30
C PHE A 335 -4.52 13.42 -20.54
N VAL A 336 -3.52 13.21 -21.40
CA VAL A 336 -3.06 11.87 -21.77
C VAL A 336 -2.43 11.14 -20.59
N VAL A 337 -1.62 11.83 -19.78
CA VAL A 337 -0.88 11.18 -18.68
C VAL A 337 -1.83 10.55 -17.65
N PRO A 338 -2.84 11.26 -17.09
CA PRO A 338 -3.76 10.65 -16.13
C PRO A 338 -4.59 9.51 -16.73
N ILE A 339 -5.09 9.65 -17.97
CA ILE A 339 -5.91 8.63 -18.63
C ILE A 339 -5.12 7.34 -18.81
N THR A 340 -3.92 7.45 -19.38
CA THR A 340 -3.07 6.29 -19.69
C THR A 340 -2.56 5.61 -18.42
N ALA A 341 -2.20 6.39 -17.39
CA ALA A 341 -1.82 5.86 -16.08
C ALA A 341 -2.99 5.13 -15.40
N GLN A 342 -4.20 5.71 -15.43
CA GLN A 342 -5.40 5.11 -14.81
C GLN A 342 -5.79 3.79 -15.51
N LEU A 343 -5.80 3.76 -16.84
CA LEU A 343 -6.10 2.54 -17.61
C LEU A 343 -5.02 1.47 -17.44
N GLY A 344 -3.74 1.86 -17.44
CA GLY A 344 -2.62 0.93 -17.33
C GLY A 344 -2.45 0.32 -15.94
N THR A 345 -2.71 1.09 -14.88
CA THR A 345 -2.57 0.61 -13.49
C THR A 345 -3.82 -0.08 -12.95
N GLY A 346 -4.94 -0.02 -13.69
CA GLY A 346 -6.25 -0.51 -13.26
C GLY A 346 -6.26 -1.95 -12.74
N PHE A 347 -5.53 -2.87 -13.37
CA PHE A 347 -5.51 -4.27 -12.94
C PHE A 347 -4.92 -4.46 -11.53
N ILE A 348 -4.09 -3.52 -11.06
CA ILE A 348 -3.55 -3.49 -9.70
C ILE A 348 -4.44 -2.60 -8.83
N SER A 349 -4.70 -1.37 -9.25
CA SER A 349 -5.34 -0.36 -8.42
C SER A 349 -6.81 -0.68 -8.15
N TRP A 350 -7.57 -1.10 -9.16
CA TRP A 350 -8.99 -1.39 -9.02
C TRP A 350 -9.24 -2.66 -8.22
N THR A 351 -8.43 -3.70 -8.45
CA THR A 351 -8.56 -4.99 -7.74
C THR A 351 -8.06 -4.92 -6.30
N THR A 352 -7.07 -4.06 -6.01
CA THR A 352 -6.50 -3.94 -4.66
C THR A 352 -7.27 -2.96 -3.79
N PHE A 353 -7.68 -1.82 -4.33
CA PHE A 353 -8.33 -0.76 -3.56
C PHE A 353 -9.85 -0.74 -3.71
N GLY A 354 -10.39 -1.37 -4.77
CA GLY A 354 -11.83 -1.50 -4.95
C GLY A 354 -12.56 -0.17 -5.18
N LEU A 355 -11.85 0.86 -5.64
CA LEU A 355 -12.41 2.20 -5.81
C LEU A 355 -11.99 2.78 -7.16
N PHE A 356 -12.95 3.39 -7.87
CA PHE A 356 -12.69 4.17 -9.07
C PHE A 356 -13.08 5.64 -8.85
N PRO A 357 -12.13 6.59 -8.85
CA PRO A 357 -12.45 8.02 -8.77
C PRO A 357 -13.01 8.51 -10.10
N LYS A 358 -14.27 8.96 -10.14
CA LYS A 358 -14.92 9.43 -11.38
C LYS A 358 -14.33 10.74 -11.89
N LEU A 359 -14.02 11.64 -10.96
CA LEU A 359 -13.47 12.97 -11.24
C LEU A 359 -11.94 12.97 -11.35
N PHE A 360 -11.30 11.80 -11.47
CA PHE A 360 -9.84 11.69 -11.49
C PHE A 360 -9.20 12.62 -12.52
N LEU A 361 -9.76 12.71 -13.74
CA LEU A 361 -9.19 13.51 -14.82
C LEU A 361 -9.18 14.99 -14.48
N PHE A 362 -10.32 15.52 -14.02
CA PHE A 362 -10.46 16.92 -13.61
C PHE A 362 -9.43 17.29 -12.54
N PHE A 363 -9.36 16.49 -11.47
CA PHE A 363 -8.44 16.75 -10.37
C PHE A 363 -6.98 16.56 -10.76
N ASN A 364 -6.63 15.57 -11.57
CA ASN A 364 -5.23 15.34 -11.98
C ASN A 364 -4.72 16.43 -12.93
N VAL A 365 -5.57 16.93 -13.84
CA VAL A 365 -5.22 18.07 -14.72
C VAL A 365 -4.92 19.32 -13.89
N LEU A 366 -5.75 19.59 -12.88
CA LEU A 366 -5.59 20.75 -12.00
C LEU A 366 -4.44 20.58 -11.00
N ALA A 367 -4.22 19.36 -10.51
CA ALA A 367 -3.23 19.10 -9.48
C ALA A 367 -1.79 19.35 -9.96
N SER A 368 -1.46 19.07 -11.23
CA SER A 368 -0.08 19.29 -11.72
C SER A 368 0.39 20.75 -11.55
N PRO A 369 -0.26 21.78 -12.11
CA PRO A 369 0.18 23.16 -11.93
C PRO A 369 0.10 23.62 -10.47
N ILE A 370 -0.94 23.20 -9.72
CA ILE A 370 -1.07 23.54 -8.30
C ILE A 370 0.10 22.98 -7.49
N MET A 371 0.52 21.74 -7.74
CA MET A 371 1.63 21.12 -7.03
C MET A 371 2.97 21.82 -7.32
N ILE A 372 3.19 22.32 -8.53
CA ILE A 372 4.37 23.14 -8.84
C ILE A 372 4.34 24.43 -8.01
N LEU A 373 3.19 25.11 -7.95
CA LEU A 373 3.04 26.35 -7.20
C LEU A 373 3.22 26.13 -5.69
N ILE A 374 2.56 25.13 -5.11
CA ILE A 374 2.69 24.78 -3.69
C ILE A 374 4.15 24.41 -3.37
N GLY A 375 4.76 23.53 -4.17
CA GLY A 375 6.16 23.11 -3.99
C GLY A 375 7.16 24.27 -4.10
N ALA A 376 7.00 25.15 -5.09
CA ALA A 376 7.85 26.31 -5.26
C ALA A 376 7.67 27.33 -4.12
N ALA A 377 6.42 27.62 -3.72
CA ALA A 377 6.12 28.52 -2.62
C ALA A 377 6.72 28.00 -1.30
N THR A 378 6.44 26.75 -0.95
CA THR A 378 6.94 26.14 0.29
C THR A 378 8.47 26.08 0.33
N THR A 379 9.12 25.67 -0.77
CA THR A 379 10.58 25.67 -0.86
C THR A 379 11.16 27.08 -0.74
N GLY A 380 10.54 28.08 -1.38
CA GLY A 380 10.95 29.48 -1.30
C GLY A 380 10.82 30.06 0.11
N ILE A 381 9.72 29.76 0.82
CA ILE A 381 9.51 30.18 2.21
C ILE A 381 10.56 29.52 3.12
N MET A 382 10.85 28.22 2.94
CA MET A 382 11.89 27.54 3.72
C MET A 382 13.29 28.13 3.46
N ILE A 383 13.63 28.44 2.20
CA ILE A 383 14.90 29.10 1.86
C ILE A 383 14.99 30.49 2.53
N ALA A 384 13.91 31.28 2.47
CA ALA A 384 13.86 32.60 3.09
C ALA A 384 14.07 32.52 4.62
N GLN A 385 13.54 31.48 5.28
CA GLN A 385 13.77 31.27 6.71
C GLN A 385 15.21 30.80 7.02
N PHE A 386 15.67 29.72 6.38
CA PHE A 386 16.90 29.04 6.80
C PHE A 386 18.18 29.65 6.23
N ILE A 387 18.10 30.38 5.12
CA ILE A 387 19.27 30.95 4.43
C ILE A 387 19.33 32.47 4.59
N LEU A 388 18.18 33.16 4.44
CA LEU A 388 18.12 34.62 4.41
C LEU A 388 17.69 35.25 5.74
N ASP A 389 17.10 34.46 6.64
CA ASP A 389 16.54 34.87 7.93
C ASP A 389 15.51 36.03 7.82
N TRP A 390 14.71 36.03 6.74
CA TRP A 390 13.74 37.09 6.44
C TRP A 390 12.37 36.81 7.06
N GLU A 391 12.23 37.00 8.38
CA GLU A 391 11.01 36.64 9.12
C GLU A 391 9.72 37.29 8.57
N HIS A 392 9.75 38.58 8.21
CA HIS A 392 8.57 39.28 7.67
C HIS A 392 8.11 38.70 6.32
N VAL A 393 9.06 38.35 5.46
CA VAL A 393 8.79 37.75 4.15
C VAL A 393 8.20 36.36 4.34
N VAL A 394 8.80 35.57 5.25
CA VAL A 394 8.31 34.24 5.61
C VAL A 394 6.87 34.32 6.11
N HIS A 395 6.57 35.21 7.05
CA HIS A 395 5.23 35.36 7.62
C HIS A 395 4.19 35.78 6.56
N PHE A 396 4.53 36.74 5.70
CA PHE A 396 3.61 37.20 4.64
C PHE A 396 3.27 36.07 3.66
N PHE A 397 4.29 35.39 3.12
CA PHE A 397 4.07 34.34 2.15
C PHE A 397 3.46 33.07 2.77
N SER A 398 3.80 32.72 4.01
CA SER A 398 3.17 31.60 4.71
C SER A 398 1.69 31.88 5.00
N ALA A 399 1.33 33.09 5.42
CA ALA A 399 -0.06 33.49 5.65
C ALA A 399 -0.88 33.48 4.35
N ALA A 400 -0.31 34.00 3.24
CA ALA A 400 -0.95 33.96 1.93
C ALA A 400 -1.19 32.53 1.46
N LEU A 401 -0.17 31.66 1.53
CA LEU A 401 -0.30 30.26 1.13
C LEU A 401 -1.26 29.50 2.05
N ASN A 402 -1.22 29.73 3.36
CA ASN A 402 -2.14 29.14 4.34
C ASN A 402 -3.60 29.48 3.99
N SER A 403 -3.88 30.74 3.66
CA SER A 403 -5.23 31.20 3.31
C SER A 403 -5.74 30.53 2.03
N VAL A 404 -4.90 30.45 0.99
CA VAL A 404 -5.26 29.79 -0.27
C VAL A 404 -5.51 28.29 -0.05
N LEU A 405 -4.65 27.61 0.72
CA LEU A 405 -4.81 26.18 0.97
C LEU A 405 -6.07 25.88 1.80
N HIS A 406 -6.40 26.71 2.78
CA HIS A 406 -7.66 26.59 3.52
C HIS A 406 -8.88 26.75 2.61
N GLN A 407 -8.91 27.76 1.74
CA GLN A 407 -10.01 27.92 0.79
C GLN A 407 -10.17 26.70 -0.13
N ILE A 408 -9.07 26.11 -0.59
CA ILE A 408 -9.10 24.88 -1.40
C ILE A 408 -9.65 23.71 -0.58
N LEU A 409 -9.26 23.60 0.69
CA LEU A 409 -9.69 22.52 1.59
C LEU A 409 -11.17 22.64 1.97
N ASP A 410 -11.65 23.84 2.26
CA ASP A 410 -13.07 24.13 2.53
C ASP A 410 -13.92 23.86 1.29
N TRP A 411 -13.44 24.24 0.10
CA TRP A 411 -14.09 23.88 -1.15
C TRP A 411 -14.16 22.36 -1.32
N PHE A 412 -13.06 21.65 -1.02
CA PHE A 412 -13.03 20.20 -1.03
C PHE A 412 -14.01 19.59 -0.03
N GLU A 413 -14.17 20.16 1.16
CA GLU A 413 -15.13 19.73 2.17
C GLU A 413 -16.57 19.85 1.68
N ASN A 414 -16.93 21.04 1.22
CA ASN A 414 -18.30 21.39 0.86
C ASN A 414 -18.79 20.64 -0.38
N TRP A 415 -17.91 20.35 -1.33
CA TRP A 415 -18.26 19.66 -2.58
C TRP A 415 -18.04 18.15 -2.52
N HIS A 416 -17.44 17.63 -1.44
CA HIS A 416 -17.22 16.20 -1.30
C HIS A 416 -18.54 15.46 -1.18
N SER A 417 -18.74 14.44 -2.02
CA SER A 417 -19.89 13.54 -1.93
C SER A 417 -19.51 12.12 -2.30
N SER A 418 -20.35 11.16 -1.90
CA SER A 418 -20.24 9.75 -2.31
C SER A 418 -20.32 9.56 -3.83
N LEU A 419 -20.82 10.55 -4.57
CA LEU A 419 -20.92 10.52 -6.02
C LEU A 419 -19.56 10.61 -6.72
N TRP A 420 -18.48 10.99 -6.04
CA TRP A 420 -17.15 11.13 -6.64
C TRP A 420 -16.50 9.79 -6.97
N THR A 421 -16.98 8.68 -6.40
CA THR A 421 -16.38 7.35 -6.57
C THR A 421 -17.40 6.31 -7.05
N TRP A 422 -16.90 5.30 -7.75
CA TRP A 422 -17.60 4.02 -7.90
C TRP A 422 -16.94 2.98 -6.99
N ASP A 423 -17.75 2.21 -6.25
CA ASP A 423 -17.26 1.08 -5.45
C ASP A 423 -17.10 -0.15 -6.35
N LEU A 424 -15.86 -0.41 -6.76
CA LEU A 424 -15.53 -1.53 -7.64
C LEU A 424 -15.49 -2.88 -6.90
N ARG A 425 -15.64 -2.91 -5.56
CA ARG A 425 -15.67 -4.18 -4.80
C ARG A 425 -16.86 -5.05 -5.16
N VAL A 426 -17.90 -4.45 -5.72
CA VAL A 426 -19.09 -5.13 -6.22
C VAL A 426 -18.79 -5.85 -7.55
N VAL A 427 -17.84 -5.34 -8.33
CA VAL A 427 -17.49 -5.85 -9.66
C VAL A 427 -16.47 -6.99 -9.57
N ASP A 428 -16.54 -7.96 -10.48
CA ASP A 428 -15.56 -9.04 -10.56
C ASP A 428 -14.13 -8.54 -10.82
N ASN A 429 -13.19 -8.95 -9.96
CA ASN A 429 -11.79 -8.55 -10.05
C ASN A 429 -11.09 -9.03 -11.32
N HIS A 430 -11.42 -10.23 -11.83
CA HIS A 430 -10.82 -10.77 -13.05
C HIS A 430 -11.26 -9.96 -14.28
N LEU A 431 -12.51 -9.51 -14.29
CA LEU A 431 -13.03 -8.66 -15.36
C LEU A 431 -12.31 -7.30 -15.40
N LEU A 432 -12.17 -6.66 -14.24
CA LEU A 432 -11.44 -5.38 -14.11
C LEU A 432 -9.97 -5.52 -14.53
N ALA A 433 -9.33 -6.62 -14.10
CA ALA A 433 -7.96 -6.92 -14.50
C ALA A 433 -7.83 -7.16 -16.01
N ALA A 434 -8.77 -7.88 -16.62
CA ALA A 434 -8.76 -8.18 -18.06
C ALA A 434 -8.89 -6.91 -18.92
N LEU A 435 -9.71 -5.93 -18.51
CA LEU A 435 -9.81 -4.64 -19.19
C LEU A 435 -8.47 -3.89 -19.20
N SER A 436 -7.87 -3.72 -18.03
CA SER A 436 -6.60 -2.98 -17.90
C SER A 436 -5.42 -3.73 -18.53
N LEU A 437 -5.32 -5.05 -18.38
CA LEU A 437 -4.32 -5.87 -19.06
C LEU A 437 -4.53 -5.89 -20.58
N GLY A 438 -5.78 -5.91 -21.05
CA GLY A 438 -6.12 -5.80 -22.48
C GLY A 438 -5.66 -4.48 -23.08
N TYR A 439 -5.81 -3.37 -22.35
CA TYR A 439 -5.25 -2.07 -22.75
C TYR A 439 -3.73 -2.14 -22.86
N LEU A 440 -3.05 -2.69 -21.83
CA LEU A 440 -1.60 -2.79 -21.84
C LEU A 440 -1.11 -3.67 -23.01
N LEU A 441 -1.57 -4.92 -23.08
CA LEU A 441 -1.16 -5.89 -24.09
C LEU A 441 -1.48 -5.40 -25.50
N GLY A 442 -2.70 -4.93 -25.75
CA GLY A 442 -3.08 -4.42 -27.06
C GLY A 442 -2.29 -3.17 -27.48
N GLY A 443 -2.04 -2.25 -26.54
CA GLY A 443 -1.18 -1.09 -26.79
C GLY A 443 0.27 -1.51 -27.09
N THR A 444 0.81 -2.51 -26.40
CA THR A 444 2.14 -3.07 -26.73
C THR A 444 2.20 -3.65 -28.14
N LEU A 445 1.14 -4.33 -28.60
CA LEU A 445 1.06 -4.94 -29.92
C LEU A 445 1.02 -3.90 -31.03
N VAL A 446 0.31 -2.79 -30.82
CA VAL A 446 0.28 -1.66 -31.76
C VAL A 446 1.67 -1.04 -31.87
N ILE A 447 2.34 -0.76 -30.76
CA ILE A 447 3.71 -0.20 -30.77
C ILE A 447 4.71 -1.17 -31.40
N ALA A 448 4.54 -2.47 -31.18
CA ALA A 448 5.35 -3.50 -31.81
C ALA A 448 5.13 -3.62 -33.33
N GLN A 449 4.19 -2.85 -33.90
CA GLN A 449 3.72 -2.91 -35.30
C GLN A 449 3.13 -4.26 -35.68
N ARG A 450 2.51 -4.94 -34.71
CA ARG A 450 1.81 -6.22 -34.92
C ARG A 450 0.33 -6.02 -35.22
N CYS A 451 -0.24 -4.89 -34.82
CA CYS A 451 -1.64 -4.52 -35.06
C CYS A 451 -1.75 -3.04 -35.43
N SER A 452 -2.79 -2.68 -36.18
CA SER A 452 -3.08 -1.26 -36.44
C SER A 452 -3.76 -0.61 -35.22
N LEU A 453 -3.48 0.68 -34.99
CA LEU A 453 -4.10 1.47 -33.92
C LEU A 453 -5.64 1.44 -33.99
N HIS A 454 -6.18 1.58 -35.20
CA HIS A 454 -7.63 1.62 -35.42
C HIS A 454 -8.31 0.30 -35.07
N GLN A 455 -7.71 -0.83 -35.44
CA GLN A 455 -8.23 -2.15 -35.07
C GLN A 455 -8.18 -2.37 -33.56
N PHE A 456 -7.08 -1.98 -32.91
CA PHE A 456 -6.97 -2.06 -31.46
C PHE A 456 -8.03 -1.22 -30.75
N LEU A 457 -8.17 0.06 -31.11
CA LEU A 457 -9.17 0.95 -30.52
C LEU A 457 -10.59 0.42 -30.74
N LYS A 458 -10.92 -0.04 -31.95
CA LYS A 458 -12.22 -0.66 -32.24
C LYS A 458 -12.48 -1.88 -31.35
N ALA A 459 -11.53 -2.81 -31.27
CA ALA A 459 -11.67 -4.02 -30.47
C ALA A 459 -11.78 -3.72 -28.97
N TYR A 460 -10.98 -2.77 -28.47
CA TYR A 460 -10.99 -2.37 -27.07
C TYR A 460 -12.30 -1.65 -26.70
N CYS A 461 -12.77 -0.73 -27.53
CA CYS A 461 -14.04 -0.05 -27.34
C CYS A 461 -15.24 -1.01 -27.47
N SER A 462 -15.22 -1.94 -28.44
CA SER A 462 -16.29 -2.94 -28.57
C SER A 462 -16.34 -3.89 -27.38
N LEU A 463 -15.18 -4.32 -26.87
CA LEU A 463 -15.09 -5.12 -25.66
C LEU A 463 -15.64 -4.36 -24.45
N GLY A 464 -15.24 -3.10 -24.29
CA GLY A 464 -15.76 -2.22 -23.24
C GLY A 464 -17.29 -2.11 -23.29
N LEU A 465 -17.85 -1.77 -24.46
CA LEU A 465 -19.29 -1.66 -24.67
C LEU A 465 -20.04 -2.97 -24.39
N ALA A 466 -19.49 -4.11 -24.80
CA ALA A 466 -20.08 -5.42 -24.53
C ALA A 466 -20.11 -5.77 -23.03
N LEU A 467 -19.13 -5.27 -22.26
CA LEU A 467 -19.01 -5.53 -20.82
C LEU A 467 -19.81 -4.56 -19.95
N VAL A 468 -20.17 -3.37 -20.46
CA VAL A 468 -20.94 -2.36 -19.71
C VAL A 468 -22.24 -2.92 -19.11
N PRO A 469 -23.12 -3.63 -19.85
CA PRO A 469 -24.35 -4.18 -19.29
C PRO A 469 -24.09 -5.16 -18.13
N TRP A 470 -23.04 -5.99 -18.26
CA TRP A 470 -22.66 -6.96 -17.24
C TRP A 470 -22.14 -6.28 -15.98
N ILE A 471 -21.30 -5.25 -16.13
CA ILE A 471 -20.77 -4.44 -15.03
C ILE A 471 -21.93 -3.71 -14.32
N LEU A 472 -22.83 -3.08 -15.08
CA LEU A 472 -24.01 -2.40 -14.54
C LEU A 472 -24.94 -3.35 -13.79
N TRP A 473 -25.15 -4.56 -14.32
CA TRP A 473 -25.91 -5.60 -13.63
C TRP A 473 -25.29 -5.96 -12.28
N GLN A 474 -23.96 -6.13 -12.22
CA GLN A 474 -23.27 -6.39 -10.95
C GLN A 474 -23.46 -5.25 -9.95
N PHE A 475 -23.34 -3.99 -10.38
CA PHE A 475 -23.60 -2.83 -9.51
C PHE A 475 -25.02 -2.81 -8.92
N ASN A 476 -26.01 -3.28 -9.67
CA ASN A 476 -27.41 -3.24 -9.23
C ASN A 476 -27.84 -4.47 -8.42
N THR A 477 -27.14 -5.61 -8.54
CA THR A 477 -27.62 -6.90 -8.02
C THR A 477 -26.71 -7.57 -6.99
N ARG A 478 -25.40 -7.26 -6.95
CA ARG A 478 -24.50 -7.85 -5.94
C ARG A 478 -24.62 -7.10 -4.62
N ALA A 479 -25.34 -7.68 -3.67
CA ALA A 479 -25.22 -7.32 -2.27
C ALA A 479 -23.93 -7.93 -1.68
N SER A 480 -23.02 -7.11 -1.17
CA SER A 480 -21.87 -7.60 -0.40
C SER A 480 -22.32 -7.96 1.02
N VAL A 481 -22.58 -9.24 1.27
CA VAL A 481 -22.83 -9.73 2.64
C VAL A 481 -21.48 -9.86 3.34
N SER A 482 -21.16 -8.93 4.25
CA SER A 482 -19.99 -9.06 5.11
C SER A 482 -20.35 -9.90 6.34
N TYR A 483 -19.91 -11.15 6.39
CA TYR A 483 -20.11 -12.00 7.56
C TYR A 483 -19.15 -11.58 8.69
N ARG A 484 -19.70 -11.29 9.88
CA ARG A 484 -18.95 -11.20 11.13
C ARG A 484 -19.19 -12.49 11.92
N TYR A 485 -18.16 -13.31 12.06
CA TYR A 485 -18.20 -14.50 12.92
C TYR A 485 -18.34 -14.07 14.39
N GLY A 486 -19.50 -14.34 15.00
CA GLY A 486 -19.79 -14.10 16.41
C GLY A 486 -19.80 -15.38 17.23
N LEU A 487 -19.43 -15.28 18.51
CA LEU A 487 -19.52 -16.34 19.52
C LEU A 487 -20.90 -16.31 20.19
N ILE A 488 -21.54 -17.46 20.40
CA ILE A 488 -22.80 -17.58 21.16
C ILE A 488 -22.46 -18.08 22.57
N LEU A 489 -22.90 -17.34 23.60
CA LEU A 489 -22.77 -17.71 25.02
C LEU A 489 -24.15 -18.09 25.57
N GLU A 490 -24.29 -19.29 26.11
CA GLU A 490 -25.54 -19.77 26.74
C GLU A 490 -25.33 -20.01 28.24
N ALA A 491 -25.92 -19.16 29.09
CA ALA A 491 -25.82 -19.27 30.54
C ALA A 491 -27.15 -19.76 31.15
N ARG A 492 -27.11 -20.80 31.99
CA ARG A 492 -28.24 -21.22 32.85
C ARG A 492 -28.08 -20.68 34.27
N GLU A 493 -29.19 -20.28 34.90
CA GLU A 493 -29.21 -19.69 36.24
C GLU A 493 -28.64 -20.58 37.36
N THR A 494 -28.62 -21.90 37.18
CA THR A 494 -28.19 -22.87 38.22
C THR A 494 -26.77 -23.38 38.04
N SER A 495 -26.00 -22.84 37.09
CA SER A 495 -24.60 -23.23 36.87
C SER A 495 -23.76 -22.02 36.50
N SER A 496 -22.59 -21.88 37.10
CA SER A 496 -21.53 -20.98 36.62
C SER A 496 -21.25 -21.32 35.15
N VAL A 497 -21.79 -20.47 34.26
CA VAL A 497 -21.60 -20.37 32.81
C VAL A 497 -21.24 -21.69 32.09
N SER A 498 -22.20 -22.27 31.38
CA SER A 498 -21.94 -23.29 30.34
C SER A 498 -21.44 -22.63 29.05
N MET A 499 -20.44 -23.20 28.39
CA MET A 499 -19.99 -22.72 27.08
C MET A 499 -19.38 -23.86 26.28
N VAL A 500 -19.88 -24.10 25.06
CA VAL A 500 -19.09 -24.63 23.92
C VAL A 500 -19.83 -24.34 22.60
N THR A 501 -19.09 -23.99 21.53
CA THR A 501 -19.32 -24.55 20.17
C THR A 501 -18.01 -24.64 19.38
N HIS A 502 -17.83 -25.74 18.65
CA HIS A 502 -16.88 -25.94 17.54
C HIS A 502 -17.62 -26.88 16.56
N LEU A 503 -17.62 -26.74 15.23
CA LEU A 503 -16.40 -26.84 14.43
C LEU A 503 -16.31 -25.95 13.16
N GLN A 504 -17.40 -25.41 12.59
CA GLN A 504 -17.30 -24.76 11.27
C GLN A 504 -17.91 -23.38 11.07
N ASP A 505 -19.16 -23.08 11.41
CA ASP A 505 -19.78 -21.90 10.82
C ASP A 505 -20.90 -21.34 11.70
N SER A 506 -20.83 -20.07 12.09
CA SER A 506 -22.05 -19.30 12.37
C SER A 506 -22.61 -18.76 11.05
N VAL A 507 -22.96 -19.68 10.14
CA VAL A 507 -23.62 -19.39 8.86
C VAL A 507 -25.13 -19.70 8.92
N HIS A 508 -25.66 -20.40 9.92
CA HIS A 508 -27.07 -20.75 9.91
C HIS A 508 -27.76 -20.67 11.28
N LEU A 509 -28.63 -19.67 11.41
CA LEU A 509 -29.76 -19.68 12.33
C LEU A 509 -30.74 -20.74 11.78
N VAL A 510 -30.69 -21.97 12.29
CA VAL A 510 -31.61 -23.05 11.87
C VAL A 510 -32.30 -23.61 13.10
N SER A 511 -33.59 -23.27 13.20
CA SER A 511 -34.60 -24.19 13.71
C SER A 511 -34.68 -25.36 12.73
N ASP A 512 -34.10 -26.51 13.05
CA ASP A 512 -34.57 -27.81 12.54
C ASP A 512 -33.97 -28.97 13.33
N TYR A 513 -34.85 -29.93 13.60
CA TYR A 513 -34.66 -31.07 14.49
C TYR A 513 -33.54 -32.01 14.01
N ALA A 514 -32.77 -32.51 14.98
CA ALA A 514 -31.60 -33.36 14.81
C ALA A 514 -31.82 -34.56 13.86
N LYS A 515 -30.95 -34.69 12.85
CA LYS A 515 -30.78 -35.94 12.09
C LYS A 515 -29.66 -36.80 12.70
N PHE A 516 -29.91 -38.10 12.76
CA PHE A 516 -29.00 -39.14 13.23
C PHE A 516 -27.63 -39.06 12.54
N GLY A 517 -26.57 -38.96 13.34
CA GLY A 517 -25.17 -38.95 12.89
C GLY A 517 -24.39 -37.65 13.14
N THR A 518 -25.05 -36.61 13.66
CA THR A 518 -24.34 -35.40 14.14
C THR A 518 -23.68 -35.70 15.48
N LYS A 519 -22.35 -35.56 15.57
CA LYS A 519 -21.65 -35.61 16.87
C LYS A 519 -22.18 -34.48 17.74
N GLU A 520 -22.67 -34.84 18.93
CA GLU A 520 -23.13 -33.86 19.93
C GLU A 520 -22.02 -32.84 20.20
N GLY A 521 -22.41 -31.56 20.30
CA GLY A 521 -21.51 -30.52 20.76
C GLY A 521 -20.94 -30.93 22.12
N TYR A 522 -19.62 -30.81 22.29
CA TYR A 522 -19.02 -31.00 23.60
C TYR A 522 -19.59 -29.93 24.54
N ILE A 523 -19.93 -30.21 25.79
CA ILE A 523 -20.28 -29.18 26.78
C ILE A 523 -19.31 -29.32 27.93
N ALA A 524 -18.45 -28.31 28.12
CA ALA A 524 -17.49 -28.27 29.23
C ALA A 524 -17.97 -27.25 30.27
N ARG A 525 -18.04 -27.67 31.53
CA ARG A 525 -18.33 -26.76 32.65
C ARG A 525 -17.01 -26.13 33.10
N LEU A 526 -16.93 -24.80 33.08
CA LEU A 526 -15.75 -24.04 33.50
C LEU A 526 -15.83 -23.78 35.02
N THR A 527 -14.89 -24.33 35.79
CA THR A 527 -14.70 -24.13 37.23
C THR A 527 -13.63 -23.06 37.49
N SER A 528 -13.57 -22.53 38.72
CA SER A 528 -12.71 -21.41 39.10
C SER A 528 -11.20 -21.66 38.94
N ASP A 529 -10.80 -22.92 38.78
CA ASP A 529 -9.41 -23.36 38.94
C ASP A 529 -8.90 -24.26 37.80
N ASP A 530 -9.75 -24.62 36.83
CA ASP A 530 -9.39 -25.53 35.74
C ASP A 530 -9.15 -24.82 34.40
N VAL A 531 -7.99 -25.10 33.79
CA VAL A 531 -7.71 -24.74 32.39
C VAL A 531 -8.26 -25.84 31.49
N ILE A 532 -9.34 -25.55 30.77
CA ILE A 532 -9.94 -26.52 29.84
C ILE A 532 -9.32 -26.32 28.46
N ARG A 533 -8.63 -27.35 27.97
CA ARG A 533 -8.00 -27.36 26.63
C ARG A 533 -8.69 -28.37 25.72
N LEU A 534 -9.39 -27.86 24.71
CA LEU A 534 -10.11 -28.70 23.73
C LEU A 534 -9.24 -29.00 22.50
N SER A 535 -8.28 -28.13 22.17
CA SER A 535 -7.28 -28.33 21.11
C SER A 535 -6.04 -27.45 21.34
N CYS A 536 -4.99 -27.61 20.53
CA CYS A 536 -3.75 -26.83 20.66
C CYS A 536 -3.97 -25.30 20.63
N GLU A 537 -5.00 -24.83 19.93
CA GLU A 537 -5.33 -23.41 19.75
C GLU A 537 -6.62 -22.97 20.45
N THR A 538 -7.30 -23.89 21.15
CA THR A 538 -8.57 -23.62 21.83
C THR A 538 -8.48 -23.97 23.30
N TRP A 539 -8.56 -22.95 24.14
CA TRP A 539 -8.54 -23.08 25.59
C TRP A 539 -9.38 -22.00 26.26
N ALA A 540 -9.88 -22.27 27.46
CA ALA A 540 -10.55 -21.29 28.29
C ALA A 540 -10.23 -21.54 29.75
N ILE A 541 -10.23 -20.46 30.54
CA ILE A 541 -10.05 -20.47 31.99
C ILE A 541 -11.05 -19.47 32.59
N ALA A 542 -11.67 -19.83 33.71
CA ALA A 542 -12.55 -18.96 34.46
C ALA A 542 -11.91 -18.65 35.82
N PRO A 543 -11.09 -17.60 35.97
CA PRO A 543 -10.43 -17.30 37.25
C PRO A 543 -11.41 -16.85 38.34
N SER A 544 -12.70 -16.70 38.03
CA SER A 544 -13.77 -16.47 39.00
C SER A 544 -15.10 -16.98 38.46
N GLU A 545 -16.08 -17.27 39.32
CA GLU A 545 -17.41 -17.74 38.90
C GLU A 545 -18.12 -16.79 37.90
N ASN A 546 -17.75 -15.50 37.93
CA ASN A 546 -18.41 -14.45 37.16
C ASN A 546 -17.55 -13.89 36.02
N ALA A 547 -16.32 -14.36 35.82
CA ALA A 547 -15.46 -13.86 34.75
C ALA A 547 -14.50 -14.93 34.22
N GLY A 548 -14.20 -14.85 32.93
CA GLY A 548 -13.33 -15.80 32.26
C GLY A 548 -12.62 -15.22 31.06
N VAL A 549 -11.57 -15.91 30.65
CA VAL A 549 -10.78 -15.60 29.47
C VAL A 549 -10.45 -16.87 28.69
N GLY A 550 -10.23 -16.75 27.40
CA GLY A 550 -9.88 -17.90 26.59
C GLY A 550 -9.36 -17.50 25.22
N MET A 551 -9.03 -18.52 24.44
CA MET A 551 -8.56 -18.42 23.07
C MET A 551 -9.30 -19.43 22.23
N LEU A 552 -9.79 -19.00 21.07
CA LEU A 552 -10.45 -19.86 20.09
C LEU A 552 -9.81 -19.64 18.73
N LYS A 553 -9.18 -20.67 18.14
CA LYS A 553 -8.48 -20.59 16.83
C LYS A 553 -7.62 -19.32 16.72
N SER A 554 -6.83 -19.04 17.76
CA SER A 554 -5.97 -17.85 17.88
C SER A 554 -6.65 -16.48 18.08
N ARG A 555 -7.95 -16.42 18.42
CA ARG A 555 -8.64 -15.18 18.83
C ARG A 555 -8.89 -15.16 20.34
N PRO A 556 -8.38 -14.16 21.09
CA PRO A 556 -8.64 -14.05 22.52
C PRO A 556 -10.06 -13.56 22.76
N PHE A 557 -10.69 -14.09 23.80
CA PHE A 557 -11.98 -13.66 24.28
C PHE A 557 -11.99 -13.54 25.80
N ALA A 558 -12.83 -12.64 26.31
CA ALA A 558 -13.03 -12.45 27.73
C ALA A 558 -14.51 -12.20 28.00
N TRP A 559 -15.00 -12.68 29.14
CA TRP A 559 -16.36 -12.40 29.58
C TRP A 559 -16.36 -12.01 31.05
N LYS A 560 -17.26 -11.12 31.42
CA LYS A 560 -17.51 -10.74 32.81
C LYS A 560 -19.00 -10.49 33.01
N ARG A 561 -19.59 -11.19 33.97
CA ARG A 561 -20.94 -10.92 34.45
C ARG A 561 -20.91 -9.61 35.23
N MET A 562 -21.73 -8.65 34.83
CA MET A 562 -21.71 -7.31 35.40
C MET A 562 -22.66 -7.21 36.60
N ASN A 563 -23.95 -7.50 36.41
CA ASN A 563 -24.98 -7.61 37.47
C ASN A 563 -26.25 -8.30 36.91
N GLY A 564 -26.90 -9.16 37.70
CA GLY A 564 -28.12 -9.87 37.28
C GLY A 564 -27.90 -10.75 36.04
N SER A 565 -28.68 -10.52 34.98
CA SER A 565 -28.64 -11.25 33.71
C SER A 565 -27.81 -10.55 32.62
N THR A 566 -26.95 -9.60 33.01
CA THR A 566 -26.13 -8.82 32.08
C THR A 566 -24.68 -9.28 32.05
N PHE A 567 -24.19 -9.54 30.83
CA PHE A 567 -22.82 -9.99 30.55
C PHE A 567 -22.11 -8.97 29.67
N ARG A 568 -20.86 -8.67 29.99
CA ARG A 568 -19.93 -7.98 29.10
C ARG A 568 -19.03 -9.03 28.46
N PHE A 569 -19.04 -9.06 27.14
CA PHE A 569 -18.28 -10.00 26.34
C PHE A 569 -17.35 -9.25 25.39
N LYS A 570 -16.06 -9.59 25.43
CA LYS A 570 -15.03 -8.99 24.60
C LYS A 570 -14.41 -10.04 23.71
N PHE A 571 -14.58 -9.92 22.40
CA PHE A 571 -14.07 -10.87 21.41
C PHE A 571 -13.08 -10.20 20.45
N GLY A 572 -11.79 -10.30 20.74
CA GLY A 572 -10.79 -9.46 20.08
C GLY A 572 -10.99 -7.98 20.44
N GLU A 573 -11.41 -7.15 19.46
CA GLU A 573 -11.64 -5.71 19.65
C GLU A 573 -13.11 -5.34 19.87
N ASP A 574 -14.04 -6.24 19.59
CA ASP A 574 -15.46 -5.98 19.77
C ASP A 574 -15.83 -6.13 21.27
N ASP A 575 -16.44 -5.11 21.87
CA ASP A 575 -16.99 -5.12 23.23
C ASP A 575 -18.51 -5.11 23.14
N ILE A 576 -19.14 -6.17 23.63
CA ILE A 576 -20.57 -6.44 23.49
C ILE A 576 -21.16 -6.57 24.89
N GLN A 577 -22.15 -5.73 25.20
CA GLN A 577 -22.96 -5.91 26.39
C GLN A 577 -24.23 -6.68 26.04
N LEU A 578 -24.31 -7.90 26.54
CA LEU A 578 -25.46 -8.77 26.41
C LEU A 578 -26.37 -8.58 27.63
N LYS A 579 -27.60 -8.10 27.41
CA LYS A 579 -28.67 -8.16 28.41
C LYS A 579 -29.60 -9.31 28.02
N GLN A 580 -30.18 -9.99 29.02
CA GLN A 580 -31.07 -11.15 28.89
C GLN A 580 -31.94 -11.11 27.62
N TRP A 581 -31.78 -12.12 26.76
CA TRP A 581 -32.66 -12.34 25.63
C TRP A 581 -34.05 -12.79 26.11
N ASN A 582 -34.95 -11.84 26.32
CA ASN A 582 -36.37 -12.13 26.20
C ASN A 582 -36.78 -11.88 24.74
N ARG A 583 -36.59 -12.94 23.94
CA ARG A 583 -36.93 -13.10 22.51
C ARG A 583 -36.08 -12.31 21.50
N PRO A 584 -35.68 -12.93 20.37
CA PRO A 584 -35.03 -12.23 19.28
C PRO A 584 -35.98 -11.20 18.68
N THR A 585 -35.54 -9.94 18.61
CA THR A 585 -36.16 -8.91 17.78
C THR A 585 -35.29 -8.72 16.55
N TRP A 586 -35.93 -8.73 15.37
CA TRP A 586 -35.27 -8.40 14.12
C TRP A 586 -34.90 -6.91 14.13
N LEU A 587 -33.65 -6.60 13.81
CA LEU A 587 -33.18 -5.24 13.59
C LEU A 587 -33.42 -4.92 12.10
N ASP A 588 -34.18 -3.85 11.83
CA ASP A 588 -34.41 -3.28 10.49
C ASP A 588 -33.13 -2.74 9.83
#